data_AF-A0A923V552-F1
#
_entry.id   AF-A0A923V552-F1
#
_cell.length_a   1.000
_cell.length_b   1.000
_cell.length_c   1.000
_cell.angle_alpha   90.00
_cell.angle_beta   90.00
_cell.angle_gamma   90.00
#
_symmetry.space_group_name_H-M   'P 1'
#
loop_
_entity.id
_entity.type
_entity.pdbx_description
1 polymer ?
#
loop_
_entity_poly.entity_id
_entity_poly.type
_entity_poly.pdbx_seq_one_letter_code
_entity_poly.pdbx_strand_id
1 'polypeptide(L)' 'ELTYARIGDFLKKGCRGYFGYILTGNPDLAKKIGLKAQRKIEFYNGKLDCRLLEYELYDGSKRDPEKRAPKHLNPDI' A
#
# COMPACT_ATOMS: atom_id res chain seq x y z
N GLU A 1 -6.40 4.82 -15.27
CA GLU A 1 -6.37 6.13 -14.61
C GLU A 1 -5.06 6.39 -13.90
N LEU A 2 -4.33 7.37 -14.43
CA LEU A 2 -3.04 7.85 -13.92
C LEU A 2 -3.17 8.49 -12.53
N THR A 3 -4.36 9.02 -12.20
CA THR A 3 -4.65 9.71 -10.93
C THR A 3 -4.41 8.82 -9.71
N TYR A 4 -4.88 7.57 -9.72
CA TYR A 4 -4.71 6.65 -8.58
C TYR A 4 -3.25 6.30 -8.33
N ALA A 5 -2.47 6.12 -9.39
CA ALA A 5 -1.03 5.91 -9.28
C ALA A 5 -0.34 7.15 -8.69
N ARG A 6 -0.70 8.35 -9.14
CA ARG A 6 -0.16 9.62 -8.60
C ARG A 6 -0.50 9.82 -7.13
N ILE A 7 -1.70 9.43 -6.69
CA ILE A 7 -2.07 9.45 -5.26
C ILE A 7 -1.15 8.54 -4.45
N GLY A 8 -0.91 7.31 -4.93
CA GLY A 8 0.00 6.38 -4.26
C GLY A 8 1.43 6.91 -4.18
N ASP A 9 1.92 7.51 -5.26
CA ASP A 9 3.24 8.15 -5.30
C ASP A 9 3.35 9.32 -4.31
N PHE A 10 2.30 10.16 -4.22
CA PHE A 10 2.24 11.25 -3.27
C PHE A 10 2.30 10.74 -1.83
N LEU A 11 1.46 9.78 -1.45
CA LEU A 11 1.45 9.21 -0.10
C LEU A 11 2.81 8.60 0.26
N LYS A 12 3.44 7.86 -0.67
CA LYS A 12 4.73 7.21 -0.42
C LYS A 12 5.91 8.18 -0.29
N LYS A 13 5.89 9.28 -1.05
CA LYS A 13 7.01 10.23 -1.12
C LYS A 13 6.86 11.38 -0.13
N GLY A 14 5.65 11.91 0.02
CA GLY A 14 5.37 13.14 0.78
C GLY A 14 4.75 12.93 2.16
N CYS A 15 4.22 11.75 2.47
CA CYS A 15 3.49 11.50 3.73
C CYS A 15 4.13 10.42 4.60
N ARG A 16 5.46 10.27 4.54
CA ARG A 16 6.18 9.30 5.39
C ARG A 16 6.05 9.66 6.88
N GLY A 17 5.95 8.64 7.72
CA GLY A 17 5.70 8.74 9.16
C GLY A 17 4.21 8.84 9.55
N TYR A 18 3.28 8.87 8.60
CA TYR A 18 1.84 9.05 8.85
C TYR A 18 1.00 7.82 8.52
N PHE A 19 -0.25 7.83 9.00
CA PHE A 19 -1.32 7.01 8.44
C PHE A 19 -2.02 7.77 7.32
N GLY A 20 -2.06 7.18 6.12
CA GLY A 20 -2.81 7.67 4.98
C GLY A 20 -4.12 6.91 4.81
N TYR A 21 -5.19 7.62 4.42
CA TYR A 21 -6.50 7.02 4.19
C TYR A 21 -7.03 7.39 2.80
N ILE A 22 -7.59 6.41 2.09
CA ILE A 22 -8.25 6.62 0.80
C ILE A 22 -9.64 5.98 0.85
N LEU A 23 -10.68 6.79 0.61
CA LEU A 23 -12.05 6.31 0.40
C LEU A 23 -12.31 6.14 -1.09
N THR A 24 -12.76 4.96 -1.51
CA THR A 24 -13.10 4.70 -2.92
C THR A 24 -14.27 3.74 -3.04
N GLY A 25 -15.21 4.07 -3.93
CA GLY A 25 -16.29 3.17 -4.39
C GLY A 25 -15.89 2.26 -5.55
N ASN A 26 -14.65 2.38 -6.06
CA ASN A 26 -14.15 1.57 -7.16
C ASN A 26 -12.93 0.72 -6.70
N PRO A 27 -13.13 -0.59 -6.45
CA PRO A 27 -12.07 -1.47 -5.97
C PRO A 27 -11.00 -1.78 -7.03
N ASP A 28 -11.31 -1.66 -8.33
CA ASP A 28 -10.33 -1.89 -9.40
C ASP A 28 -9.38 -0.71 -9.55
N LEU A 29 -9.87 0.51 -9.37
CA LEU A 29 -9.01 1.69 -9.32
C LEU A 29 -8.16 1.71 -8.04
N ALA A 30 -8.66 1.18 -6.92
CA ALA A 30 -7.87 1.01 -5.69
C ALA A 30 -6.58 0.21 -5.90
N LYS A 31 -6.60 -0.82 -6.77
CA LYS A 31 -5.41 -1.61 -7.11
C LYS A 31 -4.32 -0.78 -7.78
N LYS A 32 -4.71 0.30 -8.49
CA LYS A 32 -3.79 1.19 -9.21
C LYS A 32 -3.02 2.15 -8.29
N ILE A 33 -3.37 2.21 -6.99
CA ILE A 33 -2.65 3.01 -5.99
C ILE A 33 -1.23 2.47 -5.76
N GLY A 34 -1.01 1.17 -5.98
CA GLY A 34 0.35 0.59 -5.86
C GLY A 34 0.89 0.52 -4.42
N LEU A 35 0.04 0.77 -3.42
CA LEU A 35 0.35 0.62 -2.00
C LEU A 35 -0.43 -0.55 -1.40
N LYS A 36 0.18 -1.27 -0.46
CA LYS A 36 -0.50 -2.32 0.30
C LYS A 36 -1.24 -1.67 1.47
N ALA A 37 -2.57 -1.74 1.43
CA ALA A 37 -3.40 -1.31 2.54
C ALA A 37 -3.18 -2.22 3.76
N GLN A 38 -3.05 -1.63 4.95
CA GLN A 38 -3.02 -2.34 6.22
C GLN A 38 -4.41 -2.82 6.61
N ARG A 39 -5.42 -1.95 6.43
CA ARG A 39 -6.83 -2.26 6.67
C ARG A 39 -7.69 -1.85 5.49
N LYS A 40 -8.76 -2.60 5.27
CA LYS A 40 -9.84 -2.28 4.34
C LYS A 40 -11.13 -2.32 5.12
N ILE A 41 -11.75 -1.18 5.33
CA ILE A 41 -12.99 -1.05 6.10
C ILE A 41 -14.12 -0.84 5.10
N GLU A 42 -15.15 -1.67 5.19
CA GLU A 42 -16.36 -1.50 4.40
C GLU A 42 -17.11 -0.26 4.88
N PHE A 43 -17.47 0.59 3.93
CA PHE A 43 -18.14 1.85 4.20
C PHE A 43 -19.29 2.02 3.20
N TYR A 44 -20.50 2.18 3.71
CA TYR A 44 -21.67 2.37 2.86
C TYR A 44 -22.00 3.86 2.78
N ASN A 45 -21.74 4.48 1.62
CA ASN A 45 -22.22 5.82 1.34
C ASN A 45 -23.63 5.72 0.73
N GLY A 46 -24.63 5.50 1.59
CA GLY A 46 -25.98 5.13 1.17
C GLY A 46 -26.00 3.72 0.57
N LYS A 47 -26.41 3.58 -0.70
CA LYS A 47 -26.42 2.29 -1.41
C LYS A 47 -25.09 1.94 -2.09
N LEU A 48 -24.11 2.83 -2.04
CA LEU A 48 -22.83 2.64 -2.69
C LEU A 48 -21.87 1.87 -1.78
N ASP A 49 -21.41 0.72 -2.24
CA ASP A 49 -20.28 -0.01 -1.64
C ASP A 49 -19.01 0.80 -1.84
N CYS A 50 -18.47 1.30 -0.73
CA CYS A 50 -17.19 1.98 -0.69
C CYS A 50 -16.27 1.25 0.30
N ARG A 51 -14.97 1.47 0.13
CA ARG A 51 -13.97 0.99 1.08
C ARG A 51 -13.08 2.12 1.50
N LEU A 52 -12.86 2.22 2.80
CA LEU A 52 -11.81 3.04 3.38
C LEU A 52 -10.55 2.19 3.50
N LEU A 53 -9.51 2.58 2.78
CA LEU A 53 -8.22 1.92 2.74
C LEU A 53 -7.25 2.68 3.63
N GLU A 54 -6.70 1.99 4.63
CA GLU A 54 -5.68 2.54 5.50
C GLU A 54 -4.29 2.11 5.05
N TYR A 55 -3.35 3.04 5.06
CA TYR A 55 -1.94 2.83 4.75
C TYR A 55 -1.10 3.36 5.90
N GLU A 56 -0.28 2.52 6.47
CA GLU A 56 0.81 2.97 7.34
C GLU A 56 2.02 3.31 6.44
N LEU A 57 2.45 4.57 6.45
CA LEU A 57 3.41 5.12 5.49
C LEU A 57 4.77 5.25 6.16
N TYR A 58 5.48 4.13 6.33
CA TYR A 58 6.80 4.11 6.98
C TYR A 58 7.90 4.72 6.12
N ASP A 59 8.95 5.20 6.77
CA ASP A 59 10.20 5.55 6.11
C ASP A 59 10.99 4.25 5.83
N GLY A 60 10.93 3.78 4.58
CA GLY A 60 11.57 2.53 4.13
C GLY A 60 10.61 1.49 3.56
N SER A 61 11.11 0.29 3.29
CA SER A 61 10.29 -0.82 2.80
C SER A 61 10.10 -1.89 3.88
N LYS A 62 8.86 -2.32 4.14
CA LYS A 62 8.53 -3.56 4.89
C LYS A 62 8.94 -4.85 4.13
N ARG A 63 10.05 -4.82 3.39
CA ARG A 63 10.59 -6.02 2.76
C ARG A 63 11.41 -6.76 3.80
N ASP A 64 10.94 -7.95 4.11
CA ASP A 64 11.61 -8.92 4.95
C ASP A 64 13.06 -9.15 4.46
N PRO A 65 14.09 -8.78 5.25
CA PRO A 65 15.49 -8.96 4.87
C PRO A 65 15.86 -10.44 4.69
N GLU A 66 15.11 -11.37 5.31
CA GLU A 66 15.38 -12.80 5.22
C GLU A 66 15.20 -13.36 3.80
N LYS A 67 14.32 -12.73 2.99
CA LYS A 67 14.11 -13.10 1.58
C LYS A 67 15.21 -12.62 0.63
N ARG A 68 16.17 -11.82 1.11
CA ARG A 68 17.32 -11.33 0.34
C ARG A 68 18.59 -12.14 0.56
N ALA A 69 18.67 -12.96 1.60
CA ALA A 69 19.82 -13.82 1.80
C ALA A 69 19.90 -14.83 0.65
N PRO A 70 21.03 -14.94 -0.07
CA PRO A 70 21.21 -16.00 -1.04
C PRO A 70 21.05 -17.34 -0.31
N LYS A 71 20.14 -18.20 -0.79
CA LYS A 71 19.79 -19.46 -0.11
C LYS A 71 20.91 -20.51 -0.08
N HIS A 72 22.10 -20.21 -0.59
CA HIS A 72 23.26 -21.08 -0.53
C HIS A 72 24.51 -20.19 -0.39
N LEU A 73 24.98 -19.98 0.83
CA LEU A 73 26.39 -19.68 1.04
C LEU A 73 27.09 -21.04 1.00
N ASN A 74 27.89 -21.26 -0.03
CA ASN A 74 28.62 -22.52 -0.22
C ASN A 74 29.61 -22.67 0.95
N PRO A 75 29.62 -23.79 1.69
CA PRO A 75 30.48 -23.97 2.86
C PRO A 75 31.98 -24.17 2.52
N ASP A 76 32.40 -24.02 1.26
CA ASP A 76 33.75 -24.36 0.78
C ASP A 76 34.56 -23.15 0.24
N ILE A 77 34.45 -21.95 0.83
CA ILE A 77 35.51 -20.92 0.75
C ILE A 77 35.85 -20.41 2.15
#